data_AF-A0A0S8E0F6-F1
#
_entry.id   AF-A0A0S8E0F6-F1
#
_cell.length_a   1.000
_cell.length_b   1.000
_cell.length_c   1.000
_cell.angle_alpha   90.00
_cell.angle_beta   90.00
_cell.angle_gamma   90.00
#
_symmetry.space_group_name_H-M   'P 1'
#
loop_
_entity.id
_entity.type
_entity.pdbx_description
1 polymer ?
#
loop_
_entity_poly.entity_id
_entity_poly.type
_entity_poly.pdbx_seq_one_letter_code
_entity_poly.pdbx_strand_id
1 'polypeptide(L)' 'MIGIIVLALLVIVPLKLLIACTIFHKTGYSWALGLLMLVPIVNILMIFVLAFGDWPVRRELRQLKQLRA' A
#
# COMPACT_ATOMS: atom_id res chain seq x y z
N MET A 1 -15.26 -8.72 -26.97
CA MET A 1 -15.19 -8.89 -25.50
C MET A 1 -13.75 -9.03 -24.98
N ILE A 2 -12.94 -9.94 -25.53
CA ILE A 2 -11.55 -10.17 -25.04
C ILE A 2 -10.66 -8.91 -25.08
N GLY A 3 -10.71 -8.10 -26.15
CA GLY A 3 -9.91 -6.87 -26.26
C GLY A 3 -10.20 -5.82 -25.18
N ILE A 4 -11.45 -5.70 -24.73
CA ILE A 4 -11.84 -4.78 -23.66
C ILE A 4 -11.29 -5.26 -22.30
N ILE A 5 -11.29 -6.58 -22.08
CA ILE A 5 -10.76 -7.18 -20.84
C ILE A 5 -9.24 -6.95 -20.75
N VAL A 6 -8.51 -7.13 -21.85
CA VAL A 6 -7.06 -6.89 -21.89
C VAL A 6 -6.74 -5.42 -21.65
N LEU A 7 -7.47 -4.49 -22.28
CA LEU A 7 -7.31 -3.06 -22.06
C LEU A 7 -7.60 -2.67 -20.61
N ALA A 8 -8.69 -3.20 -20.03
CA ALA A 8 -9.04 -2.95 -18.63
C ALA A 8 -7.96 -3.45 -17.67
N LEU A 9 -7.42 -4.65 -17.87
CA LEU A 9 -6.31 -5.18 -17.06
C LEU A 9 -5.06 -4.29 -17.16
N LEU A 10 -4.71 -3.85 -18.37
CA LEU A 10 -3.54 -3.01 -18.62
C LEU A 10 -3.61 -1.66 -17.90
N VAL A 11 -4.82 -1.15 -17.65
CA VAL A 11 -5.04 0.12 -16.93
C VAL A 11 -5.19 -0.11 -15.43
N ILE A 12 -5.95 -1.13 -15.01
CA ILE A 12 -6.26 -1.38 -13.59
C ILE A 12 -5.02 -1.82 -12.82
N VAL A 13 -4.17 -2.68 -13.39
CA VAL A 13 -2.97 -3.21 -12.72
C VAL A 13 -2.00 -2.08 -12.31
N PRO A 14 -1.54 -1.18 -13.21
CA PRO A 14 -0.64 -0.10 -12.82
C PRO A 14 -1.33 0.91 -11.90
N LEU A 15 -2.63 1.16 -12.05
CA LEU A 15 -3.39 1.99 -11.11
C LEU A 15 -3.35 1.41 -9.70
N LYS A 16 -3.60 0.10 -9.53
CA LYS A 16 -3.50 -0.56 -8.22
C LYS A 16 -2.11 -0.44 -7.65
N LEU A 17 -1.07 -0.62 -8.48
CA LEU A 17 0.32 -0.53 -8.05
C LEU A 17 0.67 0.90 -7.58
N LEU A 18 0.23 1.93 -8.31
CA LEU A 18 0.43 3.33 -7.94
C LEU A 18 -0.30 3.69 -6.64
N ILE A 19 -1.55 3.26 -6.48
CA ILE A 19 -2.32 3.46 -5.25
C ILE A 19 -1.60 2.81 -4.07
N ALA A 20 -1.14 1.57 -4.24
CA ALA A 20 -0.39 0.85 -3.23
C ALA A 20 0.91 1.55 -2.83
N CYS A 21 1.75 1.92 -3.82
CA CYS A 21 2.96 2.71 -3.59
C CYS A 21 2.67 3.99 -2.79
N THR A 22 1.59 4.70 -3.14
CA THR A 22 1.20 5.94 -2.47
C THR A 22 0.76 5.69 -1.02
N ILE A 23 0.00 4.62 -0.78
CA ILE A 23 -0.42 4.22 0.57
C ILE A 23 0.80 3.85 1.42
N PHE A 24 1.73 3.05 0.91
CA PHE A 24 2.94 2.68 1.66
C PHE A 24 3.79 3.89 2.01
N HIS A 25 3.96 4.81 1.06
CA HIS A 25 4.68 6.05 1.33
C HIS A 25 4.00 6.89 2.43
N LYS A 26 2.67 7.02 2.40
CA LYS A 26 1.92 7.80 3.40
C LYS A 26 1.84 7.13 4.78
N THR A 27 1.94 5.81 4.85
CA THR A 27 1.87 5.06 6.11
C THR A 27 3.22 4.98 6.81
N GLY A 28 4.30 5.41 6.16
CA GLY A 28 5.68 5.39 6.66
C GLY A 28 6.46 4.12 6.27
N TYR A 29 5.92 3.32 5.35
CA TYR A 29 6.56 2.12 4.81
C TYR A 29 7.43 2.45 3.60
N SER A 30 8.43 1.60 3.31
CA SER A 30 9.34 1.79 2.18
C SER A 30 8.62 1.67 0.84
N TRP A 31 8.96 2.52 -0.14
CA TRP A 31 8.42 2.47 -1.50
C TRP A 31 8.58 1.10 -2.18
N ALA A 32 9.62 0.34 -1.79
CA ALA A 32 9.89 -1.02 -2.26
C ALA A 32 8.76 -2.01 -1.96
N LEU A 33 7.94 -1.79 -0.92
CA LEU A 33 6.77 -2.62 -0.63
C LEU A 33 5.68 -2.49 -1.71
N GLY A 34 5.65 -1.38 -2.43
CA GLY A 34 4.81 -1.22 -3.61
C GLY A 34 5.22 -2.11 -4.78
N LEU A 35 6.53 -2.41 -4.95
CA LEU A 35 6.97 -3.42 -5.92
C LEU A 35 6.56 -4.83 -5.51
N LEU A 36 6.54 -5.14 -4.22
CA LEU A 36 6.10 -6.45 -3.73
C LEU A 36 4.62 -6.73 -4.02
N MET A 37 3.80 -5.71 -4.30
CA MET A 37 2.40 -5.91 -4.75
C MET A 37 2.27 -6.60 -6.11
N LEU A 38 3.35 -6.71 -6.89
CA LEU A 38 3.39 -7.59 -8.07
C LEU A 38 3.16 -9.06 -7.69
N VAL A 39 3.50 -9.44 -6.46
CA VAL A 39 3.28 -10.79 -5.94
C VAL A 39 1.86 -10.88 -5.38
N PRO A 40 0.96 -11.71 -5.96
CA PRO A 40 -0.45 -11.76 -5.55
C PRO A 40 -0.65 -12.19 -4.10
N ILE A 41 0.20 -13.08 -3.58
CA ILE A 41 0.16 -13.52 -2.17
C ILE A 41 0.48 -12.35 -1.24
N VAL A 42 1.50 -11.55 -1.57
CA VAL A 42 1.89 -10.40 -0.75
C VAL A 42 0.78 -9.37 -0.74
N ASN A 43 0.12 -9.11 -1.88
CA ASN A 43 -1.00 -8.17 -1.93
C ASN A 43 -2.11 -8.53 -0.92
N ILE A 44 -2.48 -9.82 -0.84
CA ILE A 44 -3.47 -10.29 0.14
C ILE A 44 -2.97 -10.07 1.58
N LEU A 45 -1.75 -10.51 1.89
CA LEU A 45 -1.16 -10.31 3.22
C LEU A 45 -1.08 -8.82 3.60
N MET A 46 -0.77 -7.97 2.63
CA MET A 46 -0.60 -6.54 2.86
C MET A 46 -1.93 -5.85 3.17
N ILE A 47 -3.06 -6.34 2.64
CA ILE A 47 -4.38 -5.89 3.04
C ILE A 47 -4.63 -6.21 4.53
N PHE A 48 -4.26 -7.40 5.00
CA PHE A 48 -4.36 -7.74 6.42
C PHE A 48 -3.43 -6.88 7.28
N VAL A 49 -2.18 -6.66 6.87
CA VAL A 49 -1.23 -5.80 7.58
C VAL A 49 -1.70 -4.35 7.62
N LEU A 50 -2.24 -3.81 6.53
CA LEU A 50 -2.76 -2.45 6.50
C LEU A 50 -4.04 -2.29 7.32
N ALA A 51 -4.91 -3.32 7.34
CA ALA A 51 -6.16 -3.30 8.09
C ALA A 51 -5.96 -3.48 9.61
N PHE A 52 -5.10 -4.41 10.02
CA PHE A 52 -4.94 -4.81 11.43
C PHE A 52 -3.61 -4.39 12.06
N GLY A 53 -2.61 -4.02 11.26
CA GLY A 53 -1.28 -3.65 11.74
C GLY A 53 -1.20 -2.20 12.21
N ASP A 54 -0.33 -1.95 13.19
CA ASP A 54 0.01 -0.60 13.64
C ASP A 54 0.91 0.07 12.60
N TRP A 55 0.48 1.22 12.07
CA TRP A 55 1.24 1.92 11.03
C TRP A 55 2.44 2.67 11.63
N PRO A 56 3.60 2.70 10.95
CA PRO A 56 4.77 3.43 11.44
C PRO A 56 4.47 4.91 11.69
N VAL A 57 3.69 5.56 10.80
CA VAL A 57 3.26 6.95 10.99
C VAL A 57 2.45 7.17 12.28
N ARG A 58 1.66 6.18 12.71
CA ARG A 58 0.90 6.29 13.98
C ARG A 58 1.83 6.22 15.18
N ARG A 59 2.92 5.45 15.10
CA ARG A 59 3.95 5.41 16.15
C ARG A 59 4.66 6.75 16.26
N GLU A 60 5.06 7.33 15.14
CA GLU A 60 5.72 8.64 15.09
C GLU A 60 4.81 9.75 15.62
N LEU A 61 3.53 9.77 15.23
CA LEU A 61 2.53 10.71 15.77
C LEU A 61 2.32 10.57 17.28
N ARG A 62 2.37 9.34 17.84
CA ARG A 62 2.29 9.12 19.29
C ARG A 62 3.51 9.69 20.01
N GLN A 63 4.71 9.45 19.48
CA GLN A 63 5.95 9.99 20.03
C GLN A 63 5.95 11.52 20.01
N LEU A 64 5.54 12.13 18.90
CA LEU A 64 5.43 13.59 18.78
C LEU A 64 4.42 14.18 19.78
N LYS A 65 3.29 13.52 20.04
CA LYS A 65 2.33 13.95 21.06
C LYS A 65 2.90 13.86 22.48
N GLN A 66 3.67 12.82 22.78
CA GLN A 66 4.32 12.64 24.09
C GLN A 66 5.41 13.68 24.34
N LEU A 67 6.15 14.09 23.29
CA LEU A 67 7.16 15.15 23.40
C LEU A 67 6.56 16.55 23.56
N ARG A 68 5.29 16.73 23.20
CA ARG A 68 4.58 18.02 23.23
C ARG A 68 3.69 18.20 24.46
N ALA A 69 3.58 17.19 25.32
CA ALA A 69 2.84 17.21 26.58
C ALA A 69 3.82 17.42 27.74
#